data_AF-A0A1F3SWC5-F1
#
_entry.id   AF-A0A1F3SWC5-F1
#
_cell.length_a   1.000
_cell.length_b   1.000
_cell.length_c   1.000
_cell.angle_alpha   90.00
_cell.angle_beta   90.00
_cell.angle_gamma   90.00
#
_symmetry.space_group_name_H-M   'P 1'
#
loop_
_entity.id
_entity.type
_entity.pdbx_description
1 polymer ?
#
loop_
_entity_poly.entity_id
_entity_poly.type
_entity_poly.pdbx_seq_one_letter_code
_entity_poly.pdbx_strand_id
1 'polypeptide(L)'
;MISKNSSHKKTFEEFQSELIYLGVAIETKSALSVSHFVDLEEFFLAATYNLQASRIAEGFLCWLMRYGHLLSPSKTRRLIQLNAIYDQSIFGGFVEYLMSHNINSLQWRILKPFVKRNKTRRPLIDGPRPHSPNPVFLKYNIVVHDYKCDEEKFLTPTSQVYKNCVELKNRALFGSVVNADVASYLKWNPKATPYQIAKAIHNHKARVFEVYEDIKVAI
;
A
#
# COMPACT_ATOMS: atom_id res chain seq x y z
N MET A 1 -9.47 9.42 -24.60
CA MET A 1 -10.03 8.85 -23.35
C MET A 1 -9.53 9.64 -22.15
N ILE A 2 -10.48 10.20 -21.42
CA ILE A 2 -10.33 11.24 -20.40
C ILE A 2 -9.52 10.72 -19.19
N SER A 3 -8.73 11.63 -18.61
CA SER A 3 -8.05 11.46 -17.32
C SER A 3 -9.04 11.07 -16.22
N LYS A 4 -9.02 9.80 -15.79
CA LYS A 4 -9.44 9.49 -14.42
C LYS A 4 -8.41 10.18 -13.52
N ASN A 5 -8.78 11.34 -12.99
CA ASN A 5 -8.16 11.84 -11.77
C ASN A 5 -8.20 10.70 -10.75
N SER A 6 -7.09 10.44 -10.08
CA SER A 6 -6.92 9.39 -9.06
C SER A 6 -7.71 9.67 -7.76
N SER A 7 -8.86 10.34 -7.88
CA SER A 7 -9.77 10.68 -6.79
C SER A 7 -10.84 9.60 -6.59
N HIS A 8 -10.70 8.43 -7.22
CA HIS A 8 -11.63 7.33 -6.96
C HIS A 8 -11.27 6.68 -5.63
N LYS A 9 -12.15 6.85 -4.65
CA LYS A 9 -12.05 6.15 -3.37
C LYS A 9 -12.34 4.67 -3.62
N LYS A 10 -11.39 3.78 -3.35
CA LYS A 10 -11.57 2.33 -3.50
C LYS A 10 -12.69 1.85 -2.58
N THR A 11 -13.53 0.96 -3.06
CA THR A 11 -14.52 0.30 -2.19
C THR A 11 -13.82 -0.65 -1.22
N PHE A 12 -14.54 -1.06 -0.18
CA PHE A 12 -14.00 -2.01 0.78
C PHE A 12 -13.73 -3.38 0.13
N GLU A 13 -14.60 -3.83 -0.76
CA GLU A 13 -14.49 -5.09 -1.50
C GLU A 13 -13.28 -5.10 -2.45
N GLU A 14 -13.05 -3.99 -3.16
CA GLU A 14 -11.87 -3.80 -4.00
C GLU A 14 -10.59 -3.86 -3.16
N PHE A 15 -10.55 -3.11 -2.06
CA PHE A 15 -9.41 -3.12 -1.13
C PHE A 15 -9.16 -4.50 -0.54
N GLN A 16 -10.21 -5.21 -0.11
CA GLN A 16 -10.09 -6.54 0.46
C GLN A 16 -9.54 -7.55 -0.55
N SER A 17 -9.99 -7.47 -1.80
CA SER A 17 -9.51 -8.33 -2.89
C SER A 17 -8.04 -8.06 -3.20
N GLU A 18 -7.63 -6.78 -3.23
CA GLU A 18 -6.22 -6.40 -3.38
C GLU A 18 -5.36 -6.83 -2.18
N LEU A 19 -5.88 -6.71 -0.96
CA LEU A 19 -5.18 -7.12 0.27
C LEU A 19 -4.87 -8.64 0.26
N ILE A 20 -5.81 -9.46 -0.21
CA ILE A 20 -5.62 -10.91 -0.39
C ILE A 20 -4.62 -11.19 -1.50
N TYR A 21 -4.77 -10.52 -2.64
CA TYR A 21 -3.84 -10.61 -3.77
C TYR A 21 -2.40 -10.29 -3.35
N LEU A 22 -2.23 -9.29 -2.49
CA LEU A 22 -0.95 -8.85 -1.93
C LEU A 22 -0.45 -9.74 -0.77
N GLY A 23 -1.16 -10.83 -0.46
CA GLY A 23 -0.67 -11.92 0.37
C GLY A 23 -1.25 -12.02 1.76
N VAL A 24 -2.27 -11.24 2.14
CA VAL A 24 -2.91 -11.38 3.46
C VAL A 24 -3.91 -12.54 3.46
N ALA A 25 -3.76 -13.45 4.42
CA ALA A 25 -4.58 -14.65 4.59
C ALA A 25 -5.87 -14.36 5.40
N ILE A 26 -6.85 -13.73 4.74
CA ILE A 26 -8.19 -13.52 5.29
C ILE A 26 -9.24 -14.35 4.54
N GLU A 27 -10.13 -14.98 5.29
CA GLU A 27 -11.27 -15.71 4.72
C GLU A 27 -12.28 -14.72 4.16
N THR A 28 -12.72 -14.95 2.92
CA THR A 28 -13.77 -14.15 2.28
C THR A 28 -14.76 -15.04 1.57
N LYS A 29 -16.05 -14.69 1.65
CA LYS A 29 -17.12 -15.41 0.96
C LYS A 29 -17.13 -15.17 -0.56
N SER A 30 -16.47 -14.11 -1.03
CA SER A 30 -16.40 -13.72 -2.44
C SER A 30 -15.14 -12.86 -2.68
N ALA A 31 -13.96 -13.48 -2.74
CA ALA A 31 -12.77 -12.76 -3.19
C ALA A 31 -12.95 -12.48 -4.70
N LEU A 32 -13.08 -11.22 -5.09
CA LEU A 32 -12.96 -10.86 -6.50
C LEU A 32 -11.52 -11.15 -6.93
N SER A 33 -11.34 -11.72 -8.11
CA SER A 33 -10.01 -11.87 -8.67
C SER A 33 -9.49 -10.50 -9.11
N VAL A 34 -8.29 -10.15 -8.64
CA VAL A 34 -7.59 -8.96 -9.14
C VAL A 34 -7.18 -9.24 -10.58
N SER A 35 -7.70 -8.42 -11.51
CA SER A 35 -7.46 -8.53 -12.95
C SER A 35 -6.77 -7.30 -13.55
N HIS A 36 -6.24 -6.44 -12.67
CA HIS A 36 -5.62 -5.17 -13.01
C HIS A 36 -4.33 -4.97 -12.23
N PHE A 37 -3.51 -4.03 -12.71
CA PHE A 37 -2.32 -3.57 -12.02
C PHE A 37 -2.68 -2.88 -10.69
N VAL A 38 -2.00 -3.24 -9.61
CA VAL A 38 -2.21 -2.65 -8.28
C VAL A 38 -1.05 -1.73 -7.91
N ASP A 39 -1.29 -0.42 -7.91
CA ASP A 39 -0.30 0.53 -7.40
C ASP A 39 -0.16 0.38 -5.86
N LEU A 40 1.00 -0.09 -5.40
CA LEU A 40 1.22 -0.38 -3.98
C LEU A 40 1.07 0.84 -3.07
N GLU A 41 1.45 2.03 -3.55
CA GLU A 41 1.34 3.25 -2.75
C GLU A 41 -0.10 3.77 -2.72
N GLU A 42 -0.88 3.59 -3.79
CA GLU A 42 -2.33 3.86 -3.74
C GLU A 42 -3.04 2.87 -2.82
N PHE A 43 -2.69 1.58 -2.89
CA PHE A 43 -3.21 0.56 -1.97
C PHE A 43 -2.88 0.89 -0.51
N PHE A 44 -1.64 1.29 -0.23
CA PHE A 44 -1.20 1.72 1.09
C PHE A 44 -2.01 2.91 1.62
N LEU A 45 -2.28 3.91 0.79
CA LEU A 45 -3.13 5.04 1.14
C LEU A 45 -4.60 4.62 1.32
N ALA A 46 -5.09 3.69 0.48
CA ALA A 46 -6.46 3.17 0.58
C ALA A 46 -6.72 2.43 1.90
N ALA A 47 -5.72 1.74 2.44
CA ALA A 47 -5.82 1.09 3.74
C ALA A 47 -6.24 2.07 4.85
N THR A 48 -5.82 3.34 4.77
CA THR A 48 -6.10 4.34 5.82
C THR A 48 -7.60 4.58 6.07
N TYR A 49 -8.48 4.23 5.13
CA TYR A 49 -9.93 4.37 5.27
C TYR A 49 -10.72 3.06 5.08
N ASN A 50 -10.04 1.93 4.86
CA ASN A 50 -10.67 0.62 4.61
C ASN A 50 -10.38 -0.45 5.68
N LEU A 51 -9.66 -0.12 6.77
CA LEU A 51 -9.47 -1.04 7.90
C LEU A 51 -10.72 -1.12 8.80
N GLN A 52 -11.77 -1.77 8.30
CA GLN A 52 -13.09 -1.84 8.98
C GLN A 52 -13.23 -3.03 9.95
N ALA A 53 -12.28 -3.97 9.97
CA ALA A 53 -12.36 -5.17 10.81
C ALA A 53 -11.00 -5.49 11.47
N SER A 54 -11.04 -6.03 12.69
CA SER A 54 -9.85 -6.38 13.48
C SER A 54 -8.87 -7.28 12.72
N ARG A 55 -9.40 -8.37 12.12
CA ARG A 55 -8.58 -9.31 11.32
C ARG A 55 -7.91 -8.65 10.11
N ILE A 56 -8.57 -7.67 9.49
CA ILE A 56 -8.05 -6.93 8.34
C ILE A 56 -6.97 -5.94 8.78
N ALA A 57 -7.19 -5.21 9.88
CA ALA A 57 -6.20 -4.30 10.43
C ALA A 57 -4.94 -5.04 10.89
N GLU A 58 -5.09 -6.14 11.61
CA GLU A 58 -3.97 -6.97 12.05
C GLU A 58 -3.21 -7.57 10.86
N GLY A 59 -3.93 -8.12 9.88
CA GLY A 59 -3.32 -8.65 8.65
C GLY A 59 -2.58 -7.59 7.84
N PHE A 60 -3.11 -6.37 7.75
CA PHE A 60 -2.44 -5.26 7.09
C PHE A 60 -1.20 -4.78 7.85
N LEU A 61 -1.20 -4.76 9.19
CA LEU A 61 -0.01 -4.42 9.97
C LEU A 61 1.09 -5.47 9.83
N CYS A 62 0.73 -6.76 9.80
CA CYS A 62 1.65 -7.84 9.45
C CYS A 62 2.20 -7.62 8.02
N TRP A 63 1.34 -7.24 7.07
CA TRP A 63 1.75 -6.94 5.71
C TRP A 63 2.75 -5.77 5.63
N LEU A 64 2.54 -4.71 6.42
CA LEU A 64 3.48 -3.60 6.53
C LEU A 64 4.83 -4.03 7.11
N MET A 65 4.83 -4.92 8.12
CA MET A 65 6.07 -5.48 8.65
C MET A 65 6.86 -6.23 7.59
N ARG A 66 6.18 -7.10 6.83
CA ARG A 66 6.82 -7.93 5.82
C ARG A 66 7.24 -7.15 4.57
N TYR A 67 6.36 -6.32 4.03
CA TYR A 67 6.51 -5.71 2.69
C TYR A 67 6.62 -4.19 2.71
N GLY A 68 6.55 -3.54 3.87
CA GLY A 68 6.64 -2.07 3.97
C GLY A 68 7.96 -1.50 3.43
N HIS A 69 9.03 -2.30 3.40
CA HIS A 69 10.31 -1.93 2.80
C HIS A 69 10.26 -1.78 1.27
N LEU A 70 9.25 -2.36 0.61
CA LEU A 70 9.03 -2.29 -0.85
C LEU A 70 8.22 -1.06 -1.28
N LEU A 71 7.62 -0.35 -0.33
CA LEU A 71 6.93 0.91 -0.56
C LEU A 71 7.92 2.04 -0.78
N SER A 72 7.53 3.03 -1.58
CA SER A 72 8.32 4.22 -1.89
C SER A 72 7.73 5.46 -1.21
N PRO A 73 8.34 5.95 -0.11
CA PRO A 73 7.89 7.17 0.55
C PRO A 73 7.82 8.37 -0.42
N SER A 74 8.77 8.45 -1.36
CA SER A 74 8.81 9.53 -2.37
C SER A 74 7.62 9.47 -3.33
N LYS A 75 7.17 8.27 -3.70
CA LYS A 75 5.98 8.08 -4.54
C LYS A 75 4.71 8.33 -3.75
N THR A 76 4.61 7.84 -2.51
CA THR A 76 3.49 8.15 -1.61
C THR A 76 3.32 9.66 -1.44
N ARG A 77 4.42 10.40 -1.21
CA ARG A 77 4.40 11.87 -1.15
C ARG A 77 3.81 12.49 -2.41
N ARG A 78 4.24 12.01 -3.58
CA ARG A 78 3.75 12.51 -4.88
C ARG A 78 2.25 12.26 -5.04
N LEU A 79 1.76 11.07 -4.69
CA LEU A 79 0.33 10.75 -4.74
C LEU A 79 -0.48 11.68 -3.83
N ILE A 80 -0.01 11.94 -2.62
CA ILE A 80 -0.66 12.90 -1.70
C ILE A 80 -0.69 14.32 -2.31
N GLN A 81 0.42 14.77 -2.90
CA GLN A 81 0.49 16.06 -3.60
C GLN A 81 -0.43 16.13 -4.84
N LEU A 82 -0.76 14.98 -5.41
CA LEU A 82 -1.75 14.83 -6.49
C LEU A 82 -3.19 14.64 -5.95
N ASN A 83 -3.44 14.96 -4.68
CA ASN A 83 -4.74 14.87 -4.01
C ASN A 83 -5.31 13.44 -3.89
N ALA A 84 -4.44 12.43 -3.73
CA ALA A 84 -4.91 11.09 -3.34
C ALA A 84 -5.72 11.15 -2.04
N ILE A 85 -6.77 10.33 -1.94
CA ILE A 85 -7.64 10.25 -0.77
C ILE A 85 -6.97 9.37 0.29
N TYR A 86 -6.88 9.87 1.53
CA TYR A 86 -6.38 9.13 2.68
C TYR A 86 -6.82 9.78 4.00
N ASP A 87 -6.78 9.01 5.08
CA ASP A 87 -6.96 9.51 6.44
C ASP A 87 -5.61 9.92 7.04
N GLN A 88 -5.42 11.23 7.26
CA GLN A 88 -4.16 11.80 7.73
C GLN A 88 -3.72 11.31 9.11
N SER A 89 -4.65 10.90 9.98
CA SER A 89 -4.32 10.42 11.32
C SER A 89 -3.94 8.95 11.33
N ILE A 90 -4.70 8.12 10.61
CA ILE A 90 -4.38 6.69 10.47
C ILE A 90 -3.07 6.54 9.69
N PHE A 91 -2.87 7.34 8.65
CA PHE A 91 -1.61 7.43 7.91
C PHE A 91 -0.43 7.81 8.81
N GLY A 92 -0.61 8.75 9.74
CA GLY A 92 0.39 9.05 10.77
C GLY A 92 0.77 7.83 11.61
N GLY A 93 -0.24 7.06 12.03
CA GLY A 93 -0.04 5.77 12.70
C GLY A 93 0.79 4.80 11.88
N PHE A 94 0.50 4.62 10.59
CA PHE A 94 1.27 3.75 9.69
C PHE A 94 2.73 4.23 9.52
N VAL A 95 2.95 5.53 9.33
CA VAL A 95 4.29 6.10 9.17
C VAL A 95 5.13 5.87 10.43
N GLU A 96 4.60 6.18 11.61
CA GLU A 96 5.32 5.93 12.85
C GLU A 96 5.49 4.43 13.15
N TYR A 97 4.56 3.57 12.69
CA TYR A 97 4.66 2.12 12.83
C TYR A 97 5.81 1.56 12.00
N LEU A 98 5.94 1.97 10.74
CA LEU A 98 7.07 1.59 9.88
C LEU A 98 8.41 2.09 10.46
N MET A 99 8.42 3.32 10.96
CA MET A 99 9.61 3.91 11.59
C MET A 99 10.01 3.19 12.89
N SER A 100 9.06 2.81 13.75
CA SER A 100 9.34 2.13 15.02
C SER A 100 9.89 0.71 14.82
N HIS A 101 9.62 0.11 13.66
CA HIS A 101 10.15 -1.20 13.28
C HIS A 101 11.36 -1.12 12.34
N ASN A 102 12.03 0.04 12.27
CA ASN A 102 13.26 0.28 11.48
C ASN A 102 13.12 0.05 9.96
N ILE A 103 11.91 0.04 9.42
CA ILE A 103 11.67 -0.13 7.99
C ILE A 103 11.96 1.22 7.31
N ASN A 104 13.11 1.38 6.65
CA ASN A 104 13.51 2.59 5.92
C ASN A 104 13.26 3.89 6.71
N SER A 105 13.51 3.89 8.02
CA SER A 105 13.00 4.90 8.97
C SER A 105 13.34 6.34 8.61
N LEU A 106 14.52 6.60 8.03
CA LEU A 106 14.92 7.92 7.56
C LEU A 106 14.10 8.41 6.35
N GLN A 107 13.74 7.50 5.45
CA GLN A 107 13.00 7.83 4.23
C GLN A 107 11.54 8.17 4.54
N TRP A 108 10.93 7.52 5.52
CA TRP A 108 9.54 7.79 5.91
C TRP A 108 9.32 9.16 6.56
N ARG A 109 10.38 9.80 7.09
CA ARG A 109 10.29 11.14 7.68
C ARG A 109 9.79 12.20 6.71
N ILE A 110 10.02 12.02 5.40
CA ILE A 110 9.54 12.97 4.38
C ILE A 110 8.02 13.08 4.32
N LEU A 111 7.30 12.12 4.93
CA LEU A 111 5.84 12.09 4.96
C LEU A 111 5.25 12.78 6.19
N LYS A 112 6.07 13.17 7.19
CA LYS A 112 5.58 13.87 8.39
C LYS A 112 4.80 15.16 8.12
N PRO A 113 5.10 15.98 7.10
CA PRO A 113 4.28 17.15 6.79
C PRO A 113 2.83 16.83 6.39
N PHE A 114 2.54 15.59 6.00
CA PHE A 114 1.22 15.14 5.51
C PHE A 114 0.40 14.40 6.58
N VAL A 115 0.97 14.18 7.76
CA VAL A 115 0.25 13.54 8.87
C VAL A 115 -0.40 14.60 9.76
N LYS A 116 -1.60 14.32 10.25
CA LYS A 116 -2.26 15.17 11.24
C LYS A 116 -2.78 14.33 12.38
N ARG A 117 -2.73 14.87 13.58
CA ARG A 117 -3.34 14.24 14.76
C ARG A 117 -4.83 14.56 14.79
N ASN A 118 -5.67 13.58 15.09
CA ASN A 118 -7.10 13.82 15.31
C ASN A 118 -7.32 14.70 16.54
N LYS A 119 -8.33 15.58 16.50
CA LYS A 119 -8.68 16.42 17.67
C LYS A 119 -9.21 15.57 18.83
N THR A 120 -10.04 14.58 18.50
CA THR A 120 -10.67 13.67 19.45
C THR A 120 -10.10 12.26 19.30
N ARG A 121 -10.07 11.50 20.40
CA ARG A 121 -9.74 10.07 20.35
C ARG A 121 -10.87 9.33 19.67
N ARG A 122 -10.55 8.48 18.69
CA ARG A 122 -11.51 7.59 18.04
C ARG A 122 -10.92 6.19 17.84
N PRO A 123 -11.75 5.14 17.83
CA PRO A 123 -11.29 3.80 17.49
C PRO A 123 -10.90 3.72 16.00
N LEU A 124 -9.95 2.85 15.68
CA LEU A 124 -9.66 2.48 14.29
C LEU A 124 -10.81 1.64 13.69
N ILE A 125 -11.34 0.73 14.51
CA ILE A 125 -12.40 -0.22 14.17
C ILE A 125 -13.48 -0.10 15.25
N ASP A 126 -14.74 -0.06 14.85
CA ASP A 126 -15.86 -0.06 15.78
C ASP A 126 -15.88 -1.35 16.62
N GLY A 127 -15.98 -1.21 17.94
CA GLY A 127 -15.90 -2.35 18.85
C GLY A 127 -15.56 -1.96 20.28
N PRO A 128 -15.38 -2.97 21.18
CA PRO A 128 -14.97 -2.73 22.55
C PRO A 128 -13.60 -2.05 22.59
N ARG A 129 -13.41 -1.17 23.58
CA ARG A 129 -12.15 -0.45 23.72
C ARG A 129 -11.03 -1.43 24.09
N PRO A 130 -9.86 -1.39 23.42
CA PRO A 130 -8.72 -2.20 23.80
C PRO A 130 -8.24 -1.84 25.21
N HIS A 131 -7.95 -2.86 26.02
CA HIS A 131 -7.33 -2.68 27.35
C HIS A 131 -5.89 -2.16 27.24
N SER A 132 -5.14 -2.61 26.24
CA SER A 132 -3.77 -2.15 25.94
C SER A 132 -3.73 -1.61 24.51
N PRO A 133 -4.00 -0.32 24.31
CA PRO A 133 -3.95 0.28 22.98
C PRO A 133 -2.52 0.44 22.47
N ASN A 134 -2.32 0.27 21.16
CA ASN A 134 -1.00 0.40 20.55
C ASN A 134 -0.45 1.84 20.72
N PRO A 135 0.77 2.00 21.29
CA PRO A 135 1.31 3.32 21.62
C PRO A 135 1.63 4.19 20.41
N VAL A 136 1.90 3.59 19.24
CA VAL A 136 2.19 4.30 17.99
C VAL A 136 0.97 5.06 17.51
N PHE A 137 -0.19 4.39 17.47
CA PHE A 137 -1.45 4.97 17.00
C PHE A 137 -2.04 5.98 17.99
N LEU A 138 -1.80 5.77 19.30
CA LEU A 138 -2.24 6.72 20.33
C LEU A 138 -1.67 8.13 20.16
N LYS A 139 -0.45 8.26 19.62
CA LYS A 139 0.16 9.57 19.28
C LYS A 139 -0.74 10.39 18.34
N TYR A 140 -1.53 9.71 17.50
CA TYR A 140 -2.44 10.31 16.53
C TYR A 140 -3.90 10.31 16.99
N ASN A 141 -4.15 10.03 18.28
CA ASN A 141 -5.49 9.88 18.85
C ASN A 141 -6.32 8.77 18.18
N ILE A 142 -5.66 7.74 17.65
CA ILE A 142 -6.28 6.52 17.14
C ILE A 142 -6.15 5.42 18.19
N VAL A 143 -7.27 4.79 18.53
CA VAL A 143 -7.34 3.69 19.49
C VAL A 143 -7.45 2.38 18.71
N VAL A 144 -6.42 1.54 18.83
CA VAL A 144 -6.36 0.21 18.19
C VAL A 144 -5.69 -0.75 19.16
N HIS A 145 -6.04 -2.04 19.10
CA HIS A 145 -5.35 -3.07 19.87
C HIS A 145 -3.86 -3.07 19.54
N ASP A 146 -3.04 -3.33 20.55
CA ASP A 146 -1.64 -3.64 20.34
C ASP A 146 -1.50 -5.08 19.83
N TYR A 147 -1.66 -5.25 18.52
CA TYR A 147 -1.58 -6.55 17.89
C TYR A 147 -0.17 -7.11 18.01
N LYS A 148 -0.05 -8.32 18.56
CA LYS A 148 1.17 -9.11 18.43
C LYS A 148 1.19 -9.62 16.99
N CYS A 149 1.92 -8.95 16.10
CA CYS A 149 1.96 -9.31 14.69
C CYS A 149 2.50 -10.73 14.50
N ASP A 150 1.59 -11.67 14.27
CA ASP A 150 1.87 -13.06 13.94
C ASP A 150 1.80 -13.22 12.42
N GLU A 151 2.93 -12.97 11.76
CA GLU A 151 2.99 -12.97 10.29
C GLU A 151 2.61 -14.33 9.69
N GLU A 152 2.86 -15.45 10.37
CA GLU A 152 2.53 -16.79 9.86
C GLU A 152 1.03 -17.05 9.84
N LYS A 153 0.30 -16.50 10.81
CA LYS A 153 -1.16 -16.60 10.86
C LYS A 153 -1.85 -15.73 9.83
N PHE A 154 -1.27 -14.57 9.52
CA PHE A 154 -1.94 -13.53 8.74
C PHE A 154 -1.42 -13.36 7.32
N LEU A 155 -0.26 -13.91 6.98
CA LEU A 155 0.33 -13.78 5.66
C LEU A 155 0.51 -15.14 4.99
N THR A 156 0.26 -15.14 3.69
CA THR A 156 0.63 -16.23 2.79
C THR A 156 2.16 -16.28 2.66
N PRO A 157 2.78 -17.47 2.53
CA PRO A 157 4.23 -17.58 2.34
C PRO A 157 4.73 -16.72 1.19
N THR A 158 5.83 -16.00 1.41
CA THR A 158 6.39 -15.03 0.44
C THR A 158 6.68 -15.64 -0.93
N SER A 159 7.10 -16.91 -0.98
CA SER A 159 7.31 -17.64 -2.25
C SER A 159 6.03 -17.74 -3.08
N GLN A 160 4.89 -18.00 -2.44
CA GLN A 160 3.59 -18.05 -3.10
C GLN A 160 3.08 -16.64 -3.44
N VAL A 161 3.31 -15.66 -2.58
CA VAL A 161 2.98 -14.25 -2.88
C VAL A 161 3.74 -13.78 -4.13
N TYR A 162 5.05 -13.97 -4.23
CA TYR A 162 5.81 -13.56 -5.42
C TYR A 162 5.48 -14.36 -6.67
N LYS A 163 4.94 -15.58 -6.54
CA LYS A 163 4.43 -16.34 -7.69
C LYS A 163 3.16 -15.70 -8.26
N ASN A 164 2.29 -15.19 -7.40
CA ASN A 164 0.94 -14.73 -7.77
C ASN A 164 0.82 -13.21 -7.93
N CYS A 165 1.61 -12.44 -7.18
CA CYS A 165 1.61 -10.98 -7.18
C CYS A 165 2.85 -10.44 -7.91
N VAL A 166 2.62 -9.83 -9.08
CA VAL A 166 3.71 -9.38 -9.96
C VAL A 166 4.31 -8.06 -9.47
N GLU A 167 3.55 -7.21 -8.79
CA GLU A 167 3.97 -5.93 -8.22
C GLU A 167 4.95 -6.13 -7.07
N LEU A 168 4.62 -6.96 -6.10
CA LEU A 168 5.52 -7.27 -4.99
C LEU A 168 6.78 -8.00 -5.47
N LYS A 169 6.62 -8.97 -6.40
CA LYS A 169 7.78 -9.66 -7.01
C LYS A 169 8.71 -8.65 -7.69
N ASN A 170 8.19 -7.81 -8.57
CA ASN A 170 9.02 -6.89 -9.35
C ASN A 170 9.64 -5.80 -8.45
N ARG A 171 8.94 -5.33 -7.41
CA ARG A 171 9.50 -4.40 -6.44
C ARG A 171 10.67 -4.99 -5.67
N ALA A 172 10.65 -6.29 -5.39
CA ALA A 172 11.78 -6.99 -4.78
C ALA A 172 12.95 -7.22 -5.77
N LEU A 173 12.67 -7.38 -7.07
CA LEU A 173 13.69 -7.71 -8.08
C LEU A 173 14.41 -6.50 -8.68
N PHE A 174 13.70 -5.46 -9.09
CA PHE A 174 14.26 -4.46 -9.99
C PHE A 174 15.09 -3.36 -9.29
N GLY A 175 15.07 -3.27 -7.96
CA GLY A 175 15.78 -2.26 -7.15
C GLY A 175 15.33 -0.80 -7.35
N SER A 176 14.81 -0.46 -8.54
CA SER A 176 14.17 0.79 -8.90
C SER A 176 12.65 0.62 -8.90
N VAL A 177 11.97 1.50 -8.16
CA VAL A 177 10.51 1.61 -8.10
C VAL A 177 9.90 1.79 -9.50
N VAL A 178 10.53 2.61 -10.35
CA VAL A 178 10.02 2.90 -11.70
C VAL A 178 10.10 1.66 -12.56
N ASN A 179 11.25 0.97 -12.54
CA ASN A 179 11.49 -0.23 -13.33
C ASN A 179 10.49 -1.33 -12.93
N ALA A 180 10.31 -1.53 -11.62
CA ALA A 180 9.36 -2.50 -11.09
C ALA A 180 7.92 -2.20 -11.53
N ASP A 181 7.47 -0.95 -11.38
CA ASP A 181 6.10 -0.56 -11.73
C ASP A 181 5.86 -0.66 -13.25
N VAL A 182 6.84 -0.28 -14.08
CA VAL A 182 6.77 -0.45 -15.55
C VAL A 182 6.66 -1.93 -15.92
N ALA A 183 7.50 -2.79 -15.34
CA ALA A 183 7.49 -4.22 -15.60
C ALA A 183 6.16 -4.87 -15.19
N SER A 184 5.63 -4.51 -14.01
CA SER A 184 4.35 -5.01 -13.52
C SER A 184 3.19 -4.53 -14.39
N TYR A 185 3.18 -3.25 -14.76
CA TYR A 185 2.10 -2.71 -15.59
C TYR A 185 2.08 -3.34 -16.99
N LEU A 186 3.24 -3.54 -17.62
CA LEU A 186 3.35 -4.20 -18.91
C LEU A 186 2.86 -5.65 -18.88
N LYS A 187 3.07 -6.36 -17.77
CA LYS A 187 2.57 -7.73 -17.61
C LYS A 187 1.03 -7.80 -17.65
N TRP A 188 0.36 -6.78 -17.10
CA TRP A 188 -1.09 -6.64 -17.19
C TRP A 188 -1.55 -6.06 -18.53
N ASN A 189 -0.75 -5.19 -19.14
CA ASN A 189 -1.10 -4.44 -20.34
C ASN A 189 0.06 -4.47 -21.37
N PRO A 190 0.29 -5.58 -22.09
CA PRO A 190 1.49 -5.76 -22.92
C PRO A 190 1.62 -4.76 -24.08
N LYS A 191 0.50 -4.14 -24.49
CA LYS A 191 0.45 -3.16 -25.58
C LYS A 191 0.47 -1.71 -25.10
N ALA A 192 0.67 -1.48 -23.79
CA ALA A 192 0.66 -0.14 -23.24
C ALA A 192 1.85 0.69 -23.73
N THR A 193 1.57 1.94 -24.09
CA THR A 193 2.60 2.90 -24.47
C THR A 193 3.30 3.48 -23.22
N PRO A 194 4.54 3.99 -23.33
CA PRO A 194 5.23 4.64 -22.21
C PRO A 194 4.41 5.77 -21.59
N TYR A 195 3.64 6.49 -22.41
CA TYR A 195 2.74 7.55 -21.95
C TYR A 195 1.61 7.00 -21.06
N GLN A 196 0.97 5.91 -21.48
CA GLN A 196 -0.11 5.28 -20.71
C GLN A 196 0.42 4.77 -19.36
N ILE A 197 1.61 4.14 -19.39
CA ILE A 197 2.29 3.65 -18.19
C ILE A 197 2.60 4.79 -17.24
N ALA A 198 3.28 5.84 -17.71
CA ALA A 198 3.65 6.99 -16.86
C ALA A 198 2.45 7.60 -16.14
N LYS A 199 1.30 7.67 -16.81
CA LYS A 199 0.06 8.12 -16.22
C LYS A 199 -0.48 7.15 -15.16
N ALA A 200 -0.46 5.84 -15.45
CA ALA A 200 -0.99 4.82 -14.55
C ALA A 200 -0.14 4.60 -13.29
N ILE A 201 1.19 4.71 -13.38
CA ILE A 201 2.11 4.50 -12.25
C ILE A 201 2.49 5.82 -11.54
N HIS A 202 1.82 6.92 -11.91
CA HIS A 202 2.06 8.26 -11.35
C HIS A 202 3.53 8.71 -11.39
N ASN A 203 4.18 8.53 -12.54
CA ASN A 203 5.58 8.90 -12.74
C ASN A 203 5.79 9.92 -13.86
N HIS A 204 6.93 10.60 -13.81
CA HIS A 204 7.29 11.54 -14.85
C HIS A 204 7.57 10.79 -16.15
N LYS A 205 7.03 11.29 -17.26
CA LYS A 205 7.12 10.64 -18.57
C LYS A 205 8.56 10.33 -18.95
N ALA A 206 9.46 11.31 -18.85
CA ALA A 206 10.87 11.12 -19.23
C ALA A 206 11.50 9.87 -18.58
N ARG A 207 11.28 9.66 -17.26
CA ARG A 207 11.82 8.50 -16.55
C ARG A 207 11.26 7.16 -17.04
N VAL A 208 9.99 7.14 -17.48
CA VAL A 208 9.39 5.94 -18.04
C VAL A 208 9.93 5.67 -19.43
N PHE A 209 10.05 6.70 -20.27
CA PHE A 209 10.64 6.58 -21.60
C PHE A 209 12.09 6.08 -21.54
N GLU A 210 12.88 6.57 -20.59
CA GLU A 210 14.27 6.14 -20.38
C GLU A 210 14.41 4.64 -20.15
N VAL A 211 13.49 4.02 -19.40
CA VAL A 211 13.60 2.61 -19.00
C VAL A 211 12.69 1.66 -19.80
N TYR A 212 11.80 2.19 -20.63
CA TYR A 212 10.71 1.40 -21.22
C TYR A 212 11.20 0.26 -22.10
N GLU A 213 12.10 0.52 -23.06
CA GLU A 213 12.56 -0.51 -23.98
C GLU A 213 13.40 -1.57 -23.26
N ASP A 214 14.28 -1.16 -22.35
CA ASP A 214 15.08 -2.09 -21.54
C ASP A 214 14.20 -3.05 -20.73
N ILE A 215 13.17 -2.51 -20.07
CA ILE A 215 12.24 -3.32 -19.29
C ILE A 215 11.38 -4.21 -20.18
N LYS A 216 10.95 -3.72 -21.33
CA LYS A 216 10.14 -4.49 -22.28
C LYS A 216 10.88 -5.69 -22.86
N VAL A 217 12.21 -5.59 -23.03
CA VAL A 217 13.06 -6.71 -23.47
C VAL A 217 13.32 -7.69 -22.33
N ALA A 218 13.35 -7.21 -21.08
CA ALA A 218 13.69 -8.02 -19.90
C ALA A 218 12.53 -8.89 -19.35
N ILE A 219 11.27 -8.61 -19.74
CA ILE A 219 10.06 -9.31 -19.27
C ILE A 219 9.58 -10.38 -20.26
#